data_AF-A0A1F7WH68-F1
#
_entry.id   AF-A0A1F7WH68-F1
#
_cell.length_a   1.000
_cell.length_b   1.000
_cell.length_c   1.000
_cell.angle_alpha   90.00
_cell.angle_beta   90.00
_cell.angle_gamma   90.00
#
_symmetry.space_group_name_H-M   'P 1'
#
loop_
_entity.id
_entity.type
_entity.pdbx_description
1 polymer ?
#
loop_
_entity_poly.entity_id
_entity_poly.type
_entity_poly.pdbx_seq_one_letter_code
_entity_poly.pdbx_strand_id
1 'polypeptide(L)'
;MVKLDLKYRKILYELDVDSRQSYKEIAKKVGLSKDAVIYRINKLKKAGIIKRFHTVIDNGKLGFIPFRLYLKLQSTTPEKEQE
;
A
#
# COMPACT_ATOMS: atom_id res chain seq x y z
N MET A 1 -7.31 1.89 16.40
CA MET A 1 -7.38 1.36 15.02
C MET A 1 -8.11 2.38 14.13
N VAL A 2 -7.61 2.72 12.94
CA VAL A 2 -8.29 3.69 12.05
C VAL A 2 -9.49 3.00 11.39
N LYS A 3 -10.71 3.50 11.64
CA LYS A 3 -11.92 3.03 10.94
C LYS A 3 -11.88 3.54 9.49
N LEU A 4 -11.67 2.64 8.53
CA LEU A 4 -11.62 2.95 7.10
C LEU A 4 -13.03 3.09 6.51
N ASP A 5 -13.60 4.27 6.66
CA ASP A 5 -14.86 4.64 5.99
C ASP A 5 -14.72 4.69 4.46
N LEU A 6 -15.84 4.90 3.77
CA LEU A 6 -15.89 4.97 2.32
C LEU A 6 -14.95 6.04 1.74
N LYS A 7 -14.80 7.20 2.40
CA LYS A 7 -13.95 8.29 1.91
C LYS A 7 -12.47 7.95 2.09
N TYR A 8 -12.08 7.31 3.20
CA TYR A 8 -10.71 6.79 3.36
C TYR A 8 -10.36 5.79 2.26
N ARG A 9 -11.26 4.86 1.95
CA ARG A 9 -11.06 3.87 0.87
C ARG A 9 -10.92 4.54 -0.50
N LYS A 10 -11.76 5.53 -0.80
CA LYS A 10 -11.66 6.31 -2.05
C LYS A 10 -10.35 7.08 -2.15
N ILE A 11 -9.88 7.70 -1.06
CA ILE A 11 -8.56 8.37 -1.04
C ILE A 11 -7.43 7.36 -1.30
N LEU A 12 -7.47 6.19 -0.67
CA LEU A 12 -6.47 5.14 -0.90
C LEU A 12 -6.48 4.66 -2.35
N TYR A 13 -7.66 4.45 -2.92
CA TYR A 13 -7.82 4.08 -4.34
C TYR A 13 -7.20 5.14 -5.26
N GLU A 14 -7.50 6.41 -5.05
CA GLU A 14 -6.92 7.48 -5.87
C GLU A 14 -5.39 7.50 -5.76
N LEU A 15 -4.83 7.35 -4.56
CA LEU A 15 -3.39 7.32 -4.34
C LEU A 15 -2.71 6.08 -4.95
N ASP A 16 -3.41 4.95 -5.05
CA ASP A 16 -2.92 3.72 -5.69
C ASP A 16 -2.85 3.89 -7.22
N VAL A 17 -3.85 4.57 -7.79
CA VAL A 17 -3.88 4.92 -9.22
C VAL A 17 -2.77 5.91 -9.58
N ASP A 18 -2.64 6.99 -8.82
CA ASP A 18 -1.54 7.96 -8.97
C ASP A 18 -1.27 8.64 -7.63
N SER A 19 -0.13 8.32 -7.01
CA SER A 19 0.25 8.93 -5.73
C SER A 19 0.80 10.36 -5.86
N ARG A 20 1.11 10.82 -7.08
CA ARG A 20 1.71 12.14 -7.33
C ARG A 20 0.68 13.23 -7.63
N GLN A 21 -0.55 12.85 -7.92
CA GLN A 21 -1.64 13.82 -8.12
C GLN A 21 -1.79 14.75 -6.91
N SER A 22 -2.26 15.97 -7.16
CA SER A 22 -2.41 16.96 -6.11
C SER A 22 -3.55 16.61 -5.15
N TYR A 23 -3.44 17.05 -3.89
CA TYR A 23 -4.54 16.89 -2.93
C TYR A 23 -5.84 17.57 -3.38
N LYS A 24 -5.75 18.60 -4.24
CA LYS A 24 -6.93 19.28 -4.83
C LYS A 24 -7.67 18.37 -5.81
N GLU A 25 -6.95 17.61 -6.62
CA GLU A 25 -7.54 16.65 -7.57
C GLU A 25 -8.20 15.49 -6.83
N ILE A 26 -7.52 14.91 -5.84
CA ILE A 26 -8.10 13.87 -4.98
C ILE A 26 -9.37 14.39 -4.31
N ALA A 27 -9.32 15.60 -3.73
CA ALA A 27 -10.46 16.24 -3.09
C ALA A 27 -11.68 16.37 -4.03
N LYS A 28 -11.46 16.80 -5.28
CA LYS A 28 -12.51 16.87 -6.31
C LYS A 28 -13.11 15.49 -6.60
N LYS A 29 -12.27 14.46 -6.81
CA LYS A 29 -12.72 13.10 -7.15
C LYS A 29 -13.46 12.41 -6.01
N VAL A 30 -13.02 12.63 -4.77
CA VAL A 30 -13.63 11.97 -3.59
C VAL A 30 -14.73 12.82 -2.95
N GLY A 31 -15.00 14.03 -3.43
CA GLY A 31 -16.01 14.94 -2.91
C GLY A 31 -15.75 15.34 -1.46
N LEU A 32 -14.55 15.88 -1.19
CA LEU A 32 -14.11 16.42 0.10
C LEU A 32 -13.37 17.75 -0.10
N SER A 33 -13.13 18.50 0.98
CA SER A 33 -12.19 19.63 0.93
C SER A 33 -10.74 19.13 0.85
N LYS A 34 -9.84 20.00 0.35
CA LYS A 34 -8.39 19.72 0.29
C LYS A 34 -7.84 19.39 1.68
N ASP A 35 -8.19 20.16 2.70
CA ASP A 35 -7.69 19.94 4.07
C ASP A 35 -8.22 18.64 4.67
N ALA A 36 -9.47 18.28 4.36
CA ALA A 36 -10.05 17.01 4.77
C ALA A 36 -9.32 15.80 4.15
N VAL A 37 -8.80 15.93 2.93
CA VAL A 37 -7.95 14.91 2.29
C VAL A 37 -6.56 14.87 2.95
N ILE A 38 -5.91 16.02 3.15
CA ILE A 38 -4.59 16.11 3.79
C ILE A 38 -4.62 15.47 5.18
N TYR A 39 -5.62 15.82 6.01
CA TYR A 39 -5.80 15.24 7.33
C TYR A 39 -5.92 13.72 7.27
N ARG A 40 -6.73 13.19 6.36
CA ARG A 40 -6.96 11.74 6.21
C ARG A 40 -5.69 11.02 5.76
N ILE A 41 -4.97 11.54 4.78
CA ILE A 41 -3.70 10.98 4.30
C ILE A 41 -2.68 10.95 5.44
N ASN A 42 -2.54 12.04 6.19
CA ASN A 42 -1.63 12.09 7.35
C ASN A 42 -2.02 11.10 8.44
N LYS A 43 -3.33 10.90 8.69
CA LYS A 43 -3.80 9.87 9.64
C LYS A 43 -3.47 8.45 9.16
N LEU A 44 -3.64 8.17 7.86
CA LEU A 44 -3.28 6.89 7.26
C LEU A 44 -1.77 6.60 7.35
N LYS A 45 -0.93 7.63 7.13
CA LYS A 45 0.53 7.53 7.32
C LYS A 45 0.90 7.26 8.78
N LYS A 46 0.39 8.06 9.71
CA LYS A 46 0.65 7.90 11.16
C LYS A 46 0.19 6.53 11.69
N ALA A 47 -0.88 5.98 11.12
CA ALA A 47 -1.38 4.66 11.48
C ALA A 47 -0.63 3.49 10.80
N GLY A 48 0.38 3.77 9.97
CA GLY A 48 1.14 2.74 9.25
C GLY A 48 0.37 2.05 8.12
N ILE A 49 -0.81 2.58 7.74
CA ILE A 49 -1.61 2.04 6.62
C ILE A 49 -0.97 2.45 5.29
N ILE A 50 -0.63 3.74 5.15
CA ILE A 50 0.28 4.19 4.07
C ILE A 50 1.70 4.10 4.61
N LYS A 51 2.43 3.07 4.19
CA LYS A 51 3.82 2.85 4.62
C LYS A 51 4.82 3.67 3.80
N ARG A 52 4.61 3.73 2.48
CA ARG A 52 5.52 4.39 1.52
C ARG A 52 4.79 4.65 0.20
N PHE A 53 5.27 5.65 -0.54
CA PHE A 53 4.97 5.82 -1.96
C PHE A 53 6.19 5.37 -2.74
N HIS A 54 5.99 4.57 -3.79
CA HIS A 54 7.07 4.01 -4.58
C HIS A 54 6.66 3.90 -6.04
N THR A 55 7.65 3.95 -6.91
CA THR A 55 7.47 3.72 -8.34
C THR A 55 7.15 2.25 -8.59
N VAL A 56 6.15 1.98 -9.42
CA VAL A 56 5.90 0.62 -9.95
C VAL A 56 6.86 0.40 -11.11
N ILE A 57 7.76 -0.56 -10.95
CA ILE A 57 8.80 -0.87 -11.93
C ILE A 57 8.39 -2.11 -12.72
N ASP A 58 8.52 -2.03 -14.05
CA ASP A 58 8.40 -3.18 -14.94
C ASP A 58 9.67 -4.03 -14.85
N ASN A 59 9.62 -5.07 -14.01
CA ASN A 59 10.73 -5.98 -13.82
C ASN A 59 11.09 -6.77 -15.08
N GLY A 60 10.12 -7.06 -15.96
CA GLY A 60 10.37 -7.80 -17.20
C GLY A 60 11.22 -7.00 -18.19
N LYS A 61 10.97 -5.70 -18.30
CA LYS A 61 11.80 -4.78 -19.11
C LYS A 61 13.22 -4.59 -18.57
N LEU A 62 13.44 -4.87 -17.28
CA LEU A 62 14.78 -4.86 -16.69
C LEU A 62 15.51 -6.21 -16.85
N GLY A 63 14.89 -7.19 -17.51
CA GLY A 63 15.45 -8.54 -17.67
C GLY A 63 15.33 -9.41 -16.42
N PHE A 64 14.59 -8.98 -15.40
CA PHE A 64 14.31 -9.81 -14.23
C PHE A 64 13.15 -10.77 -14.50
N ILE A 65 13.34 -12.02 -14.09
CA ILE A 65 12.31 -13.06 -14.16
C ILE A 65 11.83 -13.33 -12.74
N PRO A 66 10.67 -12.82 -12.31
CA PRO A 66 10.14 -13.13 -11.00
C PRO A 66 9.75 -14.61 -10.95
N PHE A 67 10.32 -15.36 -10.02
CA PHE A 67 9.89 -16.72 -9.72
C PHE A 67 9.48 -16.81 -8.25
N ARG A 68 8.53 -17.69 -7.96
CA ARG A 68 8.10 -17.99 -6.60
C ARG A 68 8.23 -19.49 -6.39
N LEU A 69 8.98 -19.88 -5.36
CA LEU A 69 9.15 -21.27 -4.98
C LEU A 69 8.29 -21.56 -3.76
N TYR A 70 7.42 -22.56 -3.86
CA TYR A 70 6.70 -23.10 -2.72
C TYR A 70 7.44 -24.34 -2.24
N LEU A 71 8.09 -24.22 -1.08
CA LEU A 71 8.79 -25.33 -0.45
C LEU A 71 7.86 -25.99 0.57
N LYS A 72 7.70 -27.31 0.46
CA LYS A 72 7.16 -28.14 1.53
C LYS A 72 8.30 -28.99 2.06
N LEU A 73 8.79 -28.65 3.25
CA LEU A 73 9.85 -29.41 3.91
C LEU A 73 9.27 -30.73 4.44
N GLN A 74 10.05 -31.80 4.35
CA GLN A 74 9.77 -33.07 5.00
C GLN A 74 10.77 -33.25 6.14
N SER A 75 10.31 -33.77 7.28
CA SER A 75 11.13 -34.07 8.46
C SER A 75 11.67 -32.88 9.27
N THR A 76 11.04 -31.70 9.17
CA THR A 76 11.17 -30.65 10.20
C THR A 76 10.20 -30.95 11.33
N THR A 77 10.70 -31.52 12.42
CA THR A 77 10.02 -31.40 13.72
C THR A 77 10.51 -30.12 14.40
N PRO A 78 9.71 -29.46 15.24
CA PRO A 78 10.11 -28.24 15.95
C PRO A 78 11.44 -28.35 16.70
N GLU A 79 11.86 -29.57 17.09
CA GLU A 79 13.12 -29.80 17.80
C GLU A 79 14.37 -29.58 16.92
N LYS A 80 14.29 -29.74 15.59
CA LYS A 80 15.43 -29.57 14.67
C LYS A 80 15.64 -28.13 14.18
N GLU A 81 14.73 -27.20 14.49
CA GLU A 81 14.86 -25.78 14.10
C GLU A 81 15.65 -24.92 15.10
N GLN A 82 15.97 -25.46 16.28
CA GLN A 82 16.70 -24.75 17.35
C GLN A 82 18.19 -25.10 17.48
N GLU A 83 18.71 -25.97 16.59
CA GLU A 83 20.13 -26.31 16.48
C GLU A 83 20.83 -25.44 15.43
#